data_AF-A0A7V5C547-F1
#
_entry.id   AF-A0A7V5C547-F1
#
_cell.length_a   1.000
_cell.length_b   1.000
_cell.length_c   1.000
_cell.angle_alpha   90.00
_cell.angle_beta   90.00
_cell.angle_gamma   90.00
#
_symmetry.space_group_name_H-M   'P 1'
#
loop_
_entity.id
_entity.type
_entity.pdbx_description
1 polymer ?
#
loop_
_entity_poly.entity_id
_entity_poly.type
_entity_poly.pdbx_seq_one_letter_code
_entity_poly.pdbx_strand_id
1 'polypeptide(L)' 'PGTYIRETLSVLTLTEILWGMGKSAVFAMLIAWVGCLRGFQAKGGASAVGNAATSAVVSSIFLIILFDSILAVVRSYWG' A
#
# COMPACT_ATOMS: atom_id res chain seq x y z
N PRO A 1 7.28 -25.56 -22.48
CA PRO A 1 7.88 -24.26 -22.06
C PRO A 1 7.35 -23.01 -22.82
N GLY A 2 7.04 -23.10 -24.12
CA GLY A 2 6.56 -21.94 -24.90
C GLY A 2 5.14 -21.45 -24.58
N THR A 3 4.24 -22.35 -24.18
CA THR A 3 2.84 -22.01 -23.83
C THR A 3 2.73 -21.18 -22.55
N TYR A 4 3.54 -21.49 -21.52
CA TYR A 4 3.51 -20.74 -20.26
C TYR A 4 3.93 -19.28 -20.46
N ILE A 5 4.97 -19.04 -21.28
CA ILE A 5 5.45 -17.68 -21.57
C ILE A 5 4.44 -16.89 -22.42
N ARG A 6 3.73 -17.57 -23.35
CA ARG A 6 2.68 -16.95 -24.16
C ARG A 6 1.46 -16.54 -23.33
N GLU A 7 1.05 -17.37 -22.38
CA GLU A 7 -0.05 -17.02 -21.48
C GLU A 7 0.35 -15.89 -20.52
N THR A 8 1.54 -15.94 -19.91
CA THR A 8 2.02 -14.86 -19.04
C THR A 8 2.09 -13.51 -19.78
N LEU A 9 2.46 -13.50 -21.06
CA LEU A 9 2.46 -12.29 -21.90
C LEU A 9 1.06 -11.79 -22.27
N SER A 10 0.05 -12.67 -22.29
CA SER A 10 -1.34 -12.26 -22.58
C SER A 10 -2.00 -11.62 -21.35
N VAL A 11 -1.70 -12.14 -20.15
CA VAL A 11 -2.17 -11.56 -18.87
C VAL A 11 -1.37 -10.32 -18.44
N LEU A 12 -0.10 -10.17 -18.85
CA LEU A 12 0.66 -8.93 -18.70
C LEU A 12 0.22 -7.87 -19.72
N THR A 13 -1.02 -7.39 -19.59
CA THR A 13 -1.43 -6.18 -20.30
C THR A 13 -0.81 -4.95 -19.62
N LEU A 14 -0.45 -3.90 -20.39
CA LEU A 14 0.04 -2.62 -19.85
C LEU A 14 -0.85 -2.06 -18.73
N THR A 15 -2.15 -2.34 -18.81
CA THR A 15 -3.17 -1.97 -17.83
C THR A 15 -2.91 -2.55 -16.44
N GLU A 16 -2.39 -3.78 -16.32
CA GLU A 16 -2.04 -4.39 -15.02
C GLU A 16 -0.83 -3.69 -14.39
N ILE A 17 0.16 -3.33 -15.22
CA ILE A 17 1.35 -2.60 -14.78
C ILE A 17 0.97 -1.20 -14.29
N LEU A 18 0.16 -0.47 -15.07
CA LEU A 18 -0.34 0.85 -14.69
C LEU A 18 -1.17 0.80 -13.40
N TRP A 19 -1.99 -0.23 -13.21
CA TRP A 19 -2.74 -0.44 -11.98
C TRP A 19 -1.86 -0.72 -10.77
N GLY A 20 -0.86 -1.61 -10.93
CA GLY A 20 0.12 -1.91 -9.89
C GLY A 20 0.94 -0.68 -9.49
N MET A 21 1.37 0.13 -10.47
CA MET A 21 2.09 1.38 -10.23
C MET A 21 1.22 2.42 -9.51
N GLY A 22 -0.03 2.60 -9.93
CA GLY A 22 -0.96 3.53 -9.29
C GLY A 22 -1.22 3.15 -7.82
N LYS A 23 -1.46 1.87 -7.56
CA LYS A 23 -1.68 1.34 -6.21
C LYS A 23 -0.45 1.53 -5.31
N SER A 24 0.74 1.28 -5.85
CA SER A 24 2.02 1.46 -5.13
C SER A 24 2.27 2.93 -4.76
N ALA A 25 1.96 3.87 -5.67
CA ALA A 25 2.09 5.30 -5.41
C ALA A 25 1.15 5.78 -4.29
N VAL A 26 -0.10 5.28 -4.28
CA VAL A 26 -1.07 5.57 -3.21
C VAL A 26 -0.59 5.06 -1.86
N PHE A 27 -0.03 3.84 -1.81
CA PHE A 27 0.53 3.30 -0.58
C PHE A 27 1.73 4.11 -0.07
N ALA A 28 2.64 4.52 -0.95
CA ALA A 28 3.77 5.35 -0.59
C ALA A 28 3.32 6.69 0.02
N MET A 29 2.32 7.34 -0.58
CA MET A 29 1.75 8.58 -0.06
C MET A 29 1.10 8.41 1.31
N LEU A 30 0.33 7.33 1.52
CA LEU A 30 -0.31 7.03 2.80
C LEU A 30 0.73 6.77 3.90
N ILE A 31 1.77 5.98 3.61
CA ILE A 31 2.84 5.69 4.58
C ILE A 31 3.57 6.96 4.99
N ALA A 32 3.96 7.80 4.02
CA ALA A 32 4.63 9.06 4.28
C ALA A 32 3.75 9.98 5.14
N TRP A 33 2.47 10.10 4.81
CA TRP A 33 1.54 10.95 5.54
C TRP A 33 1.36 10.49 7.00
N VAL A 34 1.07 9.21 7.22
CA VAL A 34 0.87 8.65 8.57
C VAL A 34 2.16 8.69 9.39
N GLY A 35 3.31 8.43 8.76
CA GLY A 35 4.63 8.52 9.38
C GLY A 35 4.96 9.94 9.85
N CYS A 36 4.76 10.95 9.00
CA CYS A 36 4.95 12.34 9.37
C CYS A 36 4.00 12.78 10.48
N LEU A 37 2.72 12.41 10.39
CA LEU A 37 1.70 12.81 11.38
C LEU A 37 2.01 12.25 12.77
N ARG A 38 2.39 10.99 12.86
CA ARG A 38 2.78 10.36 14.13
C ARG A 38 4.14 10.83 14.64
N GLY A 39 5.05 11.19 13.75
CA GLY A 39 6.31 11.85 14.10
C GLY A 39 6.08 13.20 14.79
N PHE A 40 5.16 14.03 14.28
CA PHE A 40 4.80 15.31 14.91
C PHE A 40 4.05 15.16 16.25
N GLN A 41 3.33 14.06 16.44
CA GLN A 41 2.61 13.78 17.69
C GLN A 41 3.48 13.15 18.78
N ALA A 42 4.72 12.77 18.47
CA ALA A 42 5.63 12.20 19.46
C ALA A 42 6.04 13.26 20.50
N LYS A 43 5.46 13.20 21.69
CA LYS A 43 5.79 14.04 22.84
C LYS A 43 6.25 13.14 24.00
N GLY A 44 7.42 13.42 24.59
CA GLY A 44 7.88 12.71 25.81
C GLY A 44 9.21 11.94 25.71
N GLY A 45 10.19 12.42 24.95
CA GLY A 45 11.54 11.84 24.92
C GLY A 45 11.66 10.54 24.09
N ALA A 46 12.84 9.90 24.15
CA ALA A 46 13.20 8.79 23.26
C ALA A 46 12.28 7.56 23.38
N SER A 47 11.76 7.26 24.58
CA SER A 47 10.82 6.14 24.77
C SER A 47 9.43 6.43 24.18
N ALA A 48 8.96 7.68 24.20
CA ALA A 48 7.68 8.06 23.61
C ALA A 48 7.71 8.01 22.08
N VAL A 49 8.85 8.35 21.46
CA VAL A 49 9.06 8.23 20.00
C VAL A 49 8.96 6.78 19.54
N GLY A 50 9.56 5.83 20.27
CA GLY A 50 9.48 4.40 19.95
C GLY A 50 8.04 3.89 19.97
N ASN A 51 7.30 4.15 21.05
CA ASN A 51 5.89 3.76 21.16
C ASN A 51 4.99 4.43 20.10
N ALA A 52 5.23 5.70 19.80
CA ALA A 52 4.52 6.42 18.75
C ALA A 52 4.79 5.82 17.36
N ALA A 53 6.04 5.43 17.07
CA ALA A 53 6.44 4.81 15.81
C ALA A 53 5.84 3.41 15.64
N THR A 54 5.81 2.58 16.69
CA THR A 54 5.18 1.25 16.64
C THR A 54 3.67 1.35 16.39
N SER A 55 2.97 2.25 17.10
CA SER A 55 1.56 2.50 16.86
C SER A 55 1.29 3.09 15.48
N ALA A 56 2.19 3.94 14.96
CA ALA A 56 2.13 4.47 13.60
C ALA A 56 2.20 3.35 12.56
N VAL A 57 3.19 2.46 12.66
CA VAL A 57 3.39 1.35 11.72
C VAL A 57 2.18 0.43 11.66
N VAL A 58 1.64 0.03 12.82
CA VAL A 58 0.45 -0.85 12.86
C VAL A 58 -0.75 -0.16 12.23
N SER A 59 -0.97 1.13 12.52
CA SER A 59 -2.07 1.90 11.93
C SER A 59 -1.90 2.07 10.41
N SER A 60 -0.68 2.33 9.94
CA SER A 60 -0.36 2.44 8.51
C SER A 60 -0.62 1.14 7.77
N ILE A 61 -0.11 0.01 8.27
CA ILE A 61 -0.28 -1.30 7.62
C ILE A 61 -1.75 -1.70 7.57
N PHE A 62 -2.51 -1.41 8.63
CA PHE A 62 -3.95 -1.67 8.65
C PHE A 62 -4.70 -0.85 7.59
N LEU A 63 -4.39 0.44 7.46
CA LEU A 63 -4.94 1.33 6.44
C LEU A 63 -4.58 0.86 5.02
N ILE A 64 -3.35 0.40 4.81
CA ILE A 64 -2.89 -0.13 3.52
C ILE A 64 -3.70 -1.38 3.14
N ILE A 65 -3.85 -2.35 4.05
CA ILE A 65 -4.60 -3.59 3.78
C ILE A 65 -6.07 -3.28 3.47
N LEU A 66 -6.66 -2.31 4.19
CA LEU A 66 -8.04 -1.90 3.97
C LEU A 66 -8.22 -1.22 2.60
N PHE A 67 -7.34 -0.29 2.24
CA PHE A 67 -7.33 0.34 0.91
C PHE A 67 -7.03 -0.68 -0.20
N ASP A 68 -6.14 -1.62 0.06
CA ASP A 68 -5.78 -2.70 -0.85
C ASP A 68 -7.02 -3.52 -1.22
N SER A 69 -7.75 -3.96 -0.18
CA SER A 69 -8.96 -4.76 -0.30
C SER A 69 -10.06 -4.01 -1.04
N ILE A 70 -10.26 -2.72 -0.75
CA ILE A 70 -11.23 -1.88 -1.47
C ILE A 70 -10.87 -1.78 -2.95
N LEU A 71 -9.60 -1.54 -3.30
CA LEU A 71 -9.16 -1.46 -4.70
C LEU A 71 -9.31 -2.79 -5.43
N ALA A 72 -9.03 -3.91 -4.76
CA ALA A 72 -9.22 -5.24 -5.34
C ALA A 72 -10.70 -5.55 -5.58
N VAL A 73 -11.56 -5.19 -4.62
CA VAL A 73 -13.01 -5.34 -4.74
C VAL A 73 -13.57 -4.44 -5.84
N VAL A 74 -13.17 -3.17 -5.91
CA VAL A 74 -13.56 -2.25 -6.99
C VAL A 74 -13.16 -2.80 -8.36
N ARG A 75 -11.95 -3.35 -8.50
CA ARG A 75 -11.52 -4.03 -9.74
C ARG A 75 -12.42 -5.23 -10.07
N SER A 76 -12.80 -6.01 -9.07
CA SER A 76 -13.68 -7.17 -9.24
C SER A 76 -15.13 -6.82 -9.57
N TYR A 77 -15.64 -5.66 -9.13
CA TYR A 77 -17.00 -5.20 -9.43
C TYR A 77 -17.11 -4.43 -10.76
N TRP A 78 -16.01 -3.87 -11.27
CA TRP A 78 -15.94 -3.25 -12.59
C TRP A 78 -15.58 -4.25 -13.71
N GLY A 79 -15.50 -5.54 -13.38
CA GLY A 79 -15.34 -6.66 -14.32
C GLY A 79 -16.68 -7.21 -14.80
#